data_AF-A0A4Q2URP0-F1
#
_entry.id   AF-A0A4Q2URP0-F1
#
_cell.length_a   1.000
_cell.length_b   1.000
_cell.length_c   1.000
_cell.angle_alpha   90.00
_cell.angle_beta   90.00
_cell.angle_gamma   90.00
#
_symmetry.space_group_name_H-M   'P 1'
#
loop_
_entity.id
_entity.type
_entity.pdbx_description
1 polymer ?
#
loop_
_entity_poly.entity_id
_entity_poly.type
_entity_poly.pdbx_seq_one_letter_code
_entity_poly.pdbx_strand_id
1 'polypeptide(L)'
;RAFLWGEDPDSFEREAFTEAAFQVEERELRLWRKRGAVGKLHNIVRFVRASPQRRELMKSLACDQNDEDGYQLFEEERAAIDHELMQNNETRWNSTFLMIQRAIRKREHIDHFIAYLETKTSEPRQRVPVQDQLSPQDWLLLAEIQSLLKPLHEITMRCQGWAKEGRHGALWEVMIGMEYLLNFFEEQKLIFSPPDGTADELQIARASAT
;
A
#
# COMPACT_ATOMS: atom_id res chain seq x y z
N ARG A 1 6.99 47.95 13.53
CA ARG A 1 6.95 46.52 13.12
C ARG A 1 6.75 46.37 11.61
N ALA A 2 5.79 47.09 10.99
CA ALA A 2 5.53 47.00 9.55
C ALA A 2 6.71 47.35 8.61
N PHE A 3 7.60 48.25 9.01
CA PHE A 3 8.78 48.61 8.21
C PHE A 3 9.72 47.43 7.91
N LEU A 4 9.86 46.48 8.84
CA LEU A 4 10.78 45.34 8.69
C LEU A 4 10.06 44.07 8.17
N TRP A 5 8.75 43.96 8.41
CA TRP A 5 8.01 42.70 8.25
C TRP A 5 6.72 42.80 7.42
N GLY A 6 6.40 43.97 6.85
CA GLY A 6 5.16 44.19 6.11
C GLY A 6 3.92 44.33 6.99
N GLU A 7 2.75 44.45 6.36
CA GLU A 7 1.47 44.72 7.05
C GLU A 7 0.97 43.53 7.89
N ASP A 8 1.30 42.28 7.51
CA ASP A 8 0.88 41.06 8.24
C ASP A 8 2.00 40.00 8.34
N PRO A 9 2.96 40.18 9.26
CA PRO A 9 4.01 39.18 9.50
C PRO A 9 3.47 37.82 9.92
N ASP A 10 2.39 37.79 10.71
CA ASP A 10 1.86 36.55 11.29
C ASP A 10 1.18 35.69 10.21
N SER A 11 0.56 36.29 9.20
CA SER A 11 0.05 35.53 8.03
C SER A 11 1.19 35.01 7.17
N PHE A 12 2.21 35.84 6.92
CA PHE A 12 3.39 35.41 6.16
C PHE A 12 4.10 34.22 6.82
N GLU A 13 4.32 34.25 8.13
CA GLU A 13 4.95 33.13 8.86
C GLU A 13 4.12 31.84 8.79
N ARG A 14 2.79 31.94 8.91
CA ARG A 14 1.87 30.79 8.80
C ARG A 14 1.87 30.20 7.39
N GLU A 15 1.84 31.04 6.36
CA GLU A 15 1.92 30.60 4.96
C GLU A 15 3.27 29.95 4.67
N ALA A 16 4.37 30.56 5.11
CA ALA A 16 5.72 30.02 4.93
C ALA A 16 5.89 28.66 5.63
N PHE A 17 5.37 28.51 6.85
CA PHE A 17 5.39 27.22 7.55
C PHE A 17 4.55 26.15 6.85
N THR A 18 3.36 26.53 6.39
CA THR A 18 2.45 25.63 5.65
C THR A 18 3.07 25.16 4.34
N GLU A 19 3.69 26.08 3.60
CA GLU A 19 4.39 25.76 2.35
C GLU A 19 5.60 24.85 2.62
N ALA A 20 6.40 25.12 3.64
CA ALA A 20 7.53 24.27 4.02
C ALA A 20 7.07 22.84 4.37
N ALA A 21 6.00 22.71 5.16
CA ALA A 21 5.42 21.41 5.50
C ALA A 21 4.92 20.66 4.25
N PHE A 22 4.26 21.37 3.33
CA PHE A 22 3.79 20.80 2.07
C PHE A 22 4.94 20.32 1.18
N GLN A 23 6.02 21.09 1.06
CA GLN A 23 7.21 20.68 0.30
C GLN A 23 7.86 19.42 0.88
N VAL A 24 7.87 19.28 2.20
CA VAL A 24 8.35 18.05 2.86
C VAL A 24 7.47 16.86 2.50
N GLU A 25 6.14 17.02 2.62
CA GLU A 25 5.19 15.96 2.28
C GLU A 25 5.32 15.52 0.81
N GLU A 26 5.33 16.46 -0.14
CA GLU A 26 5.46 16.14 -1.56
C GLU A 26 6.81 15.48 -1.88
N ARG A 27 7.88 15.82 -1.15
CA ARG A 27 9.18 15.15 -1.28
C ARG A 27 9.10 13.69 -0.82
N GLU A 28 8.42 13.43 0.30
CA GLU A 28 8.19 12.06 0.79
C GLU A 28 7.37 11.25 -0.21
N LEU A 29 6.25 11.80 -0.72
CA LEU A 29 5.41 11.14 -1.71
C LEU A 29 6.21 10.75 -2.96
N ARG A 30 7.08 11.63 -3.45
CA ARG A 30 7.96 11.34 -4.60
C ARG A 30 8.96 10.23 -4.33
N LEU A 31 9.49 10.13 -3.11
CA LEU A 31 10.38 9.02 -2.74
C LEU A 31 9.63 7.70 -2.76
N TRP A 32 8.39 7.69 -2.29
CA TRP A 32 7.54 6.50 -2.33
C TRP A 32 7.16 6.10 -3.76
N ARG A 33 6.82 7.04 -4.64
CA ARG A 33 6.52 6.75 -6.06
C ARG A 33 7.64 5.98 -6.78
N LYS A 34 8.91 6.19 -6.39
CA LYS A 34 10.06 5.43 -6.93
C LYS A 34 10.03 3.94 -6.61
N ARG A 35 9.25 3.51 -5.62
CA ARG A 35 9.03 2.09 -5.27
C ARG A 35 7.94 1.42 -6.11
N GLY A 36 7.43 2.08 -7.15
CA GLY A 36 6.44 1.53 -8.07
C GLY A 36 5.04 1.41 -7.44
N ALA A 37 4.29 0.38 -7.82
CA ALA A 37 2.90 0.18 -7.41
C ALA A 37 2.71 0.14 -5.88
N VAL A 38 3.64 -0.48 -5.14
CA VAL A 38 3.58 -0.53 -3.67
C VAL A 38 3.70 0.86 -3.05
N GLY A 39 4.53 1.72 -3.62
CA GLY A 39 4.72 3.09 -3.15
C GLY A 39 3.53 4.00 -3.46
N LYS A 40 2.94 3.85 -4.64
CA LYS A 40 1.67 4.51 -4.97
C LYS A 40 0.55 4.11 -4.00
N LEU A 41 0.41 2.81 -3.74
CA LEU A 41 -0.56 2.30 -2.76
C LEU A 41 -0.30 2.85 -1.36
N HIS A 42 0.96 2.91 -0.91
CA HIS A 42 1.31 3.53 0.37
C HIS A 42 0.82 4.97 0.44
N ASN A 43 1.05 5.77 -0.61
CA ASN A 43 0.62 7.17 -0.68
C ASN A 43 -0.92 7.29 -0.62
N ILE A 44 -1.66 6.45 -1.35
CA ILE A 44 -3.14 6.41 -1.27
C ILE A 44 -3.60 6.09 0.15
N VAL A 45 -3.05 5.05 0.77
CA VAL A 45 -3.44 4.64 2.13
C VAL A 45 -3.13 5.75 3.14
N ARG A 46 -1.96 6.38 3.04
CA ARG A 46 -1.58 7.53 3.86
C ARG A 46 -2.55 8.69 3.66
N PHE A 47 -2.91 9.01 2.43
CA PHE A 47 -3.86 10.07 2.09
C PHE A 47 -5.24 9.84 2.72
N VAL A 48 -5.80 8.63 2.58
CA VAL A 48 -7.11 8.28 3.16
C VAL A 48 -7.06 8.34 4.68
N ARG A 49 -6.01 7.80 5.30
CA ARG A 49 -5.90 7.70 6.77
C ARG A 49 -5.54 9.02 7.45
N ALA A 50 -4.95 9.97 6.73
CA ALA A 50 -4.56 11.28 7.27
C ALA A 50 -5.76 12.10 7.80
N SER A 51 -6.99 11.79 7.39
CA SER A 51 -8.20 12.52 7.81
C SER A 51 -9.31 11.54 8.23
N PRO A 52 -9.92 11.71 9.42
CA PRO A 52 -11.15 10.99 9.79
C PRO A 52 -12.28 11.19 8.76
N GLN A 53 -12.42 12.41 8.22
CA GLN A 53 -13.43 12.72 7.22
C GLN A 53 -13.27 11.90 5.95
N ARG A 54 -12.02 11.73 5.46
CA ARG A 54 -11.73 10.89 4.28
C ARG A 54 -12.02 9.41 4.53
N ARG A 55 -11.69 8.91 5.73
CA ARG A 55 -11.99 7.52 6.12
C ARG A 55 -13.50 7.27 6.14
N GLU A 56 -14.25 8.19 6.74
CA GLU A 56 -15.71 8.07 6.81
C GLU A 56 -16.35 8.20 5.44
N LEU A 57 -15.90 9.15 4.61
CA LEU A 57 -16.38 9.31 3.24
C LEU A 57 -16.14 8.04 2.41
N MET A 58 -14.96 7.41 2.52
CA MET A 58 -14.70 6.15 1.82
C MET A 58 -15.63 5.01 2.29
N LYS A 59 -15.96 4.97 3.59
CA LYS A 59 -16.92 3.98 4.12
C LYS A 59 -18.34 4.26 3.65
N SER A 60 -18.80 5.50 3.70
CA SER A 60 -20.16 5.86 3.28
C SER A 60 -20.37 5.54 1.80
N LEU A 61 -19.41 5.91 0.94
CA LEU A 61 -19.46 5.59 -0.49
C LEU A 61 -19.49 4.09 -0.76
N ALA A 62 -18.77 3.29 0.03
CA ALA A 62 -18.81 1.84 -0.06
C ALA A 62 -20.18 1.27 0.36
N CYS A 63 -20.83 1.81 1.39
CA CYS A 63 -22.19 1.39 1.76
C CYS A 63 -23.21 1.74 0.66
N ASP A 64 -23.18 2.97 0.16
CA ASP A 64 -24.14 3.47 -0.84
C ASP A 64 -24.12 2.65 -2.14
N GLN A 65 -22.93 2.25 -2.62
CA GLN A 65 -22.79 1.39 -3.79
C GLN A 65 -23.53 0.05 -3.63
N ASN A 66 -23.46 -0.55 -2.44
CA ASN A 66 -24.06 -1.86 -2.20
C ASN A 66 -25.58 -1.79 -2.00
N ASP A 67 -26.09 -0.68 -1.44
CA ASP A 67 -27.52 -0.45 -1.30
C ASP A 67 -28.21 -0.21 -2.66
N GLU A 68 -27.52 0.41 -3.63
CA GLU A 68 -28.00 0.54 -5.02
C GLU A 68 -28.12 -0.81 -5.75
N ASP A 69 -27.21 -1.75 -5.47
CA ASP A 69 -27.22 -3.08 -6.07
C ASP A 69 -28.36 -3.97 -5.54
N GLY A 70 -29.08 -3.54 -4.48
CA GLY A 70 -30.32 -4.16 -4.02
C GLY A 70 -30.17 -5.54 -3.34
N TYR A 71 -28.94 -5.96 -3.05
CA TYR A 71 -28.64 -7.23 -2.40
C TYR A 71 -28.35 -7.06 -0.90
N GLN A 72 -28.91 -7.95 -0.09
CA GLN A 72 -28.66 -7.97 1.36
C GLN A 72 -27.28 -8.58 1.63
N LEU A 73 -26.29 -7.73 1.92
CA LEU A 73 -24.90 -8.15 2.19
C LEU A 73 -24.81 -9.20 3.30
N PHE A 74 -23.95 -10.20 3.10
CA PHE A 74 -23.55 -11.13 4.15
C PHE A 74 -22.72 -10.42 5.24
N GLU A 75 -22.67 -10.97 6.45
CA GLU A 75 -21.90 -10.39 7.57
C GLU A 75 -20.41 -10.17 7.23
N GLU A 76 -19.83 -11.08 6.44
CA GLU A 76 -18.42 -10.98 6.01
C GLU A 76 -18.17 -9.81 5.04
N GLU A 77 -19.11 -9.52 4.14
CA GLU A 77 -19.02 -8.38 3.21
C GLU A 77 -19.21 -7.05 3.95
N ARG A 78 -20.15 -7.00 4.90
CA ARG A 78 -20.31 -5.84 5.80
C ARG A 78 -19.04 -5.59 6.61
N ALA A 79 -18.46 -6.63 7.20
CA ALA A 79 -17.20 -6.52 7.91
C ALA A 79 -16.06 -6.05 6.99
N ALA A 80 -16.04 -6.48 5.73
CA ALA A 80 -15.07 -6.02 4.74
C ALA A 80 -15.23 -4.52 4.40
N ILE A 81 -16.44 -3.97 4.46
CA ILE A 81 -16.69 -2.52 4.31
C ILE A 81 -16.13 -1.75 5.51
N ASP A 82 -16.46 -2.17 6.73
CA ASP A 82 -16.06 -1.52 7.97
C ASP A 82 -14.55 -1.47 8.20
N HIS A 83 -13.86 -2.48 7.69
CA HIS A 83 -12.41 -2.66 7.78
C HIS A 83 -11.63 -1.51 7.13
N GLU A 84 -11.07 -0.58 7.90
CA GLU A 84 -10.21 0.50 7.35
C GLU A 84 -9.02 -0.03 6.52
N LEU A 85 -8.52 0.79 5.59
CA LEU A 85 -7.25 0.52 4.92
C LEU A 85 -6.12 0.39 5.96
N MET A 86 -5.21 -0.56 5.75
CA MET A 86 -4.10 -0.82 6.65
C MET A 86 -2.85 -0.09 6.18
N GLN A 87 -2.31 0.80 7.00
CA GLN A 87 -1.02 1.44 6.72
C GLN A 87 0.12 0.46 7.03
N ASN A 88 1.05 0.30 6.10
CA ASN A 88 2.23 -0.53 6.35
C ASN A 88 3.22 0.19 7.28
N ASN A 89 4.02 -0.60 8.00
CA ASN A 89 5.26 -0.12 8.58
C ASN A 89 6.34 -0.22 7.49
N GLU A 90 6.93 0.91 7.14
CA GLU A 90 7.82 1.13 5.99
C GLU A 90 9.02 0.17 5.91
N THR A 91 9.39 -0.44 7.04
CA THR A 91 10.56 -1.32 7.19
C THR A 91 10.23 -2.81 7.17
N ARG A 92 8.95 -3.21 7.15
CA ARG A 92 8.55 -4.62 7.33
C ARG A 92 7.69 -5.14 6.18
N TRP A 93 8.16 -6.24 5.55
CA TRP A 93 7.43 -6.92 4.47
C TRP A 93 6.06 -7.41 4.93
N ASN A 94 5.93 -7.88 6.18
CA ASN A 94 4.68 -8.43 6.70
C ASN A 94 3.55 -7.37 6.73
N SER A 95 3.84 -6.16 7.22
CA SER A 95 2.87 -5.06 7.19
C SER A 95 2.57 -4.57 5.77
N THR A 96 3.54 -4.69 4.86
CA THR A 96 3.34 -4.36 3.44
C THR A 96 2.41 -5.38 2.78
N PHE A 97 2.60 -6.68 3.05
CA PHE A 97 1.68 -7.74 2.63
C PHE A 97 0.25 -7.49 3.12
N LEU A 98 0.06 -7.17 4.40
CA LEU A 98 -1.26 -6.90 4.97
C LEU A 98 -1.92 -5.68 4.33
N MET A 99 -1.16 -4.60 4.10
CA MET A 99 -1.65 -3.42 3.37
C MET A 99 -2.14 -3.80 1.97
N ILE A 100 -1.33 -4.54 1.22
CA ILE A 100 -1.67 -4.99 -0.15
C ILE A 100 -2.90 -5.90 -0.13
N GLN A 101 -2.94 -6.89 0.74
CA GLN A 101 -4.07 -7.82 0.88
C GLN A 101 -5.37 -7.08 1.21
N ARG A 102 -5.34 -6.08 2.10
CA ARG A 102 -6.52 -5.26 2.42
C ARG A 102 -6.91 -4.37 1.26
N ALA A 103 -5.96 -3.76 0.57
CA ALA A 103 -6.21 -2.89 -0.57
C ALA A 103 -6.86 -3.65 -1.73
N ILE A 104 -6.37 -4.85 -2.07
CA ILE A 104 -6.94 -5.69 -3.13
C ILE A 104 -8.41 -6.04 -2.83
N ARG A 105 -8.73 -6.43 -1.59
CA ARG A 105 -10.12 -6.68 -1.17
C ARG A 105 -11.00 -5.42 -1.22
N LYS A 106 -10.40 -4.24 -1.20
CA LYS A 106 -11.09 -2.95 -1.23
C LYS A 106 -10.88 -2.19 -2.53
N ARG A 107 -10.43 -2.85 -3.59
CA ARG A 107 -10.08 -2.21 -4.86
C ARG A 107 -11.21 -1.33 -5.39
N GLU A 108 -12.41 -1.88 -5.52
CA GLU A 108 -13.58 -1.16 -6.04
C GLU A 108 -13.91 0.07 -5.18
N HIS A 109 -13.85 -0.06 -3.85
CA HIS A 109 -14.06 1.06 -2.94
C HIS A 109 -12.99 2.15 -3.07
N ILE A 110 -11.72 1.77 -3.30
CA ILE A 110 -10.62 2.72 -3.52
C ILE A 110 -10.82 3.46 -4.84
N ASP A 111 -11.09 2.72 -5.91
CA ASP A 111 -11.26 3.27 -7.26
C ASP A 111 -12.48 4.22 -7.29
N HIS A 112 -13.59 3.83 -6.67
CA HIS A 112 -14.78 4.69 -6.55
C HIS A 112 -14.55 5.93 -5.70
N PHE A 113 -13.86 5.81 -4.56
CA PHE A 113 -13.49 6.95 -3.73
C PHE A 113 -12.63 7.97 -4.48
N ILE A 114 -11.64 7.51 -5.26
CA ILE A 114 -10.78 8.39 -6.08
C ILE A 114 -11.62 9.10 -7.15
N ALA A 115 -12.46 8.37 -7.89
CA ALA A 115 -13.36 8.95 -8.89
C ALA A 115 -14.34 9.98 -8.29
N TYR A 116 -14.88 9.70 -7.10
CA TYR A 116 -15.74 10.64 -6.38
C TYR A 116 -15.01 11.95 -6.07
N LEU A 117 -13.78 11.88 -5.56
CA LEU A 117 -12.99 13.07 -5.24
C LEU A 117 -12.64 13.89 -6.47
N GLU A 118 -12.36 13.25 -7.61
CA GLU A 118 -12.09 13.93 -8.88
C GLU A 118 -13.30 14.74 -9.38
N THR A 119 -14.52 14.22 -9.19
CA THR A 119 -15.75 14.88 -9.64
C THR A 119 -16.22 15.98 -8.68
N LYS A 120 -16.11 15.77 -7.36
CA LYS A 120 -16.72 16.64 -6.35
C LYS A 120 -15.80 17.74 -5.83
N THR A 121 -14.50 17.52 -5.84
CA THR A 121 -13.58 18.42 -5.16
C THR A 121 -12.81 19.25 -6.16
N SER A 122 -12.87 20.58 -6.13
CA SER A 122 -12.10 21.41 -7.07
C SER A 122 -10.64 21.64 -6.64
N GLU A 123 -10.34 21.48 -5.35
CA GLU A 123 -9.02 21.73 -4.79
C GLU A 123 -8.06 20.53 -5.00
N PRO A 124 -6.88 20.73 -5.63
CA PRO A 124 -5.92 19.66 -5.85
C PRO A 124 -5.45 18.96 -4.57
N ARG A 125 -5.38 19.69 -3.45
CA ARG A 125 -4.91 19.20 -2.14
C ARG A 125 -5.86 18.20 -1.48
N GLN A 126 -7.11 18.19 -1.91
CA GLN A 126 -8.15 17.30 -1.38
C GLN A 126 -8.38 16.10 -2.31
N ARG A 127 -7.60 15.96 -3.39
CA ARG A 127 -7.60 14.80 -4.29
C ARG A 127 -6.36 13.96 -4.06
N VAL A 128 -6.44 12.69 -4.43
CA VAL A 128 -5.24 11.85 -4.60
C VAL A 128 -4.49 12.36 -5.84
N PRO A 129 -3.18 12.65 -5.77
CA PRO A 129 -2.41 13.04 -6.94
C PRO A 129 -2.50 12.00 -8.05
N VAL A 130 -2.66 12.45 -9.30
CA VAL A 130 -2.76 11.55 -10.49
C VAL A 130 -1.58 10.56 -10.58
N GLN A 131 -0.40 10.99 -10.12
CA GLN A 131 0.81 10.18 -10.10
C GLN A 131 0.76 9.00 -9.12
N ASP A 132 -0.10 9.09 -8.09
CA ASP A 132 -0.31 8.07 -7.08
C ASP A 132 -1.47 7.12 -7.42
N GLN A 133 -2.25 7.42 -8.47
CA GLN A 133 -3.33 6.54 -8.91
C GLN A 133 -2.78 5.22 -9.47
N LEU A 134 -3.42 4.13 -9.08
CA LEU A 134 -3.04 2.78 -9.48
C LEU A 134 -3.67 2.44 -10.82
N SER A 135 -2.84 2.16 -11.82
CA SER A 135 -3.30 1.63 -13.10
C SER A 135 -3.73 0.17 -12.98
N PRO A 136 -4.46 -0.40 -13.97
CA PRO A 136 -4.76 -1.82 -13.99
C PRO A 136 -3.51 -2.71 -13.90
N GLN A 137 -2.40 -2.28 -14.52
CA GLN A 137 -1.12 -2.99 -14.43
C GLN A 137 -0.51 -2.90 -13.02
N ASP A 138 -0.64 -1.76 -12.34
CA ASP A 138 -0.20 -1.63 -10.95
C ASP A 138 -0.99 -2.59 -10.04
N TRP A 139 -2.30 -2.73 -10.26
CA TRP A 139 -3.13 -3.68 -9.52
C TRP A 139 -2.71 -5.14 -9.76
N LEU A 140 -2.36 -5.51 -10.99
CA LEU A 140 -1.82 -6.83 -11.31
C LEU A 140 -0.50 -7.08 -10.59
N LEU A 141 0.44 -6.12 -10.64
CA LEU A 141 1.72 -6.22 -9.95
C LEU A 141 1.54 -6.36 -8.42
N LEU A 142 0.59 -5.63 -7.83
CA LEU A 142 0.26 -5.76 -6.41
C LEU A 142 -0.27 -7.16 -6.07
N ALA A 143 -1.10 -7.76 -6.94
CA ALA A 143 -1.58 -9.12 -6.77
C ALA A 143 -0.45 -10.16 -6.89
N GLU A 144 0.48 -9.97 -7.83
CA GLU A 144 1.69 -10.81 -7.96
C GLU A 144 2.54 -10.73 -6.69
N ILE A 145 2.83 -9.53 -6.19
CA ILE A 145 3.58 -9.33 -4.94
C ILE A 145 2.85 -9.98 -3.76
N GLN A 146 1.52 -9.84 -3.69
CA GLN A 146 0.71 -10.51 -2.67
C GLN A 146 0.88 -12.03 -2.73
N SER A 147 0.87 -12.61 -3.93
CA SER A 147 1.02 -14.06 -4.14
C SER A 147 2.39 -14.57 -3.69
N LEU A 148 3.46 -13.80 -3.95
CA LEU A 148 4.82 -14.13 -3.51
C LEU A 148 5.00 -14.03 -1.99
N LEU A 149 4.36 -13.05 -1.35
CA LEU A 149 4.48 -12.82 0.09
C LEU A 149 3.55 -13.70 0.93
N LYS A 150 2.48 -14.25 0.33
CA LYS A 150 1.46 -15.04 1.06
C LYS A 150 2.05 -16.29 1.73
N PRO A 151 2.83 -17.16 1.04
CA PRO A 151 3.46 -18.31 1.68
C PRO A 151 4.36 -17.93 2.86
N LEU A 152 5.16 -16.86 2.70
CA LEU A 152 6.02 -16.35 3.78
C LEU A 152 5.18 -15.95 5.00
N HIS A 153 4.08 -15.23 4.77
CA HIS A 153 3.18 -14.80 5.83
C HIS A 153 2.58 -16.01 6.56
N GLU A 154 2.03 -16.97 5.83
CA GLU A 154 1.38 -18.15 6.41
C GLU A 154 2.34 -18.99 7.25
N ILE A 155 3.56 -19.26 6.76
CA ILE A 155 4.58 -20.00 7.52
C ILE A 155 5.01 -19.21 8.75
N THR A 156 5.22 -17.89 8.62
CA THR A 156 5.57 -17.02 9.76
C THR A 156 4.48 -17.07 10.83
N MET A 157 3.22 -16.92 10.44
CA MET A 157 2.07 -16.95 11.36
C MET A 157 1.88 -18.32 12.00
N ARG A 158 2.19 -19.41 11.28
CA ARG A 158 2.19 -20.76 11.83
C ARG A 158 3.29 -20.96 12.87
N CYS A 159 4.44 -20.32 12.70
CA CYS A 159 5.63 -20.53 13.53
C CYS A 159 5.82 -19.50 14.67
N GLN A 160 4.99 -18.45 14.76
CA GLN A 160 5.17 -17.36 15.74
C GLN A 160 4.77 -17.71 17.19
N GLY A 161 4.50 -18.98 17.49
CA GLY A 161 4.08 -19.45 18.80
C GLY A 161 5.23 -19.99 19.66
N TRP A 162 4.89 -20.34 20.90
CA TRP A 162 5.71 -21.27 21.67
C TRP A 162 5.22 -22.68 21.43
N ALA A 163 6.16 -23.58 21.18
CA ALA A 163 5.95 -25.00 20.89
C ALA A 163 5.42 -25.78 22.10
N LYS A 164 4.30 -25.35 22.69
CA LYS A 164 3.56 -26.13 23.68
C LYS A 164 2.90 -27.28 22.92
N GLU A 165 3.14 -28.52 23.37
CA GLU A 165 2.59 -29.74 22.76
C GLU A 165 3.08 -30.03 21.32
N GLY A 166 4.23 -29.47 20.92
CA GLY A 166 4.84 -29.77 19.62
C GLY A 166 4.16 -29.13 18.40
N ARG A 167 3.35 -28.09 18.60
CA ARG A 167 2.69 -27.29 17.56
C ARG A 167 3.02 -25.80 17.73
N HIS A 168 2.82 -25.01 16.67
CA HIS A 168 2.99 -23.56 16.66
C HIS A 168 4.43 -23.12 16.95
N GLY A 169 5.36 -23.51 16.08
CA GLY A 169 6.77 -23.10 16.17
C GLY A 169 7.70 -24.21 16.69
N ALA A 170 7.25 -25.47 16.66
CA ALA A 170 8.12 -26.60 16.88
C ALA A 170 9.17 -26.69 15.75
N LEU A 171 10.40 -27.11 16.07
CA LEU A 171 11.51 -27.12 15.10
C LEU A 171 11.16 -27.87 13.81
N TRP A 172 10.46 -29.00 13.91
CA TRP A 172 10.05 -29.79 12.76
C TRP A 172 9.09 -29.02 11.83
N GLU A 173 8.19 -28.19 12.36
CA GLU A 173 7.31 -27.35 11.54
C GLU A 173 8.09 -26.25 10.82
N VAL A 174 9.10 -25.68 11.49
CA VAL A 174 10.00 -24.69 10.89
C VAL A 174 10.78 -25.32 9.75
N MET A 175 11.33 -26.53 9.94
CA MET A 175 12.09 -27.23 8.89
C MET A 175 11.22 -27.50 7.65
N ILE A 176 10.01 -28.04 7.86
CA ILE A 176 9.06 -28.30 6.76
C ILE A 176 8.65 -26.98 6.09
N GLY A 177 8.38 -25.93 6.87
CA GLY A 177 8.02 -24.62 6.35
C GLY A 177 9.13 -24.00 5.48
N MET A 178 10.39 -24.14 5.89
CA MET A 178 11.54 -23.65 5.13
C MET A 178 11.76 -24.43 3.83
N GLU A 179 11.59 -25.76 3.86
CA GLU A 179 11.66 -26.60 2.65
C GLU A 179 10.57 -26.22 1.64
N TYR A 180 9.33 -26.04 2.13
CA TYR A 180 8.21 -25.58 1.31
C TYR A 180 8.48 -24.19 0.69
N LEU A 181 8.95 -23.24 1.48
CA LEU A 181 9.26 -21.89 0.99
C LEU A 181 10.39 -21.90 -0.04
N LEU A 182 11.43 -22.72 0.18
CA LEU A 182 12.54 -22.85 -0.77
C LEU A 182 12.03 -23.35 -2.12
N ASN A 183 11.29 -24.47 -2.13
CA ASN A 183 10.71 -25.04 -3.34
C ASN A 183 9.80 -24.02 -4.06
N PHE A 184 8.93 -23.34 -3.30
CA PHE A 184 8.07 -22.29 -3.85
C PHE A 184 8.89 -21.20 -4.53
N PHE A 185 9.92 -20.65 -3.89
CA PHE A 185 10.72 -19.57 -4.48
C PHE A 185 11.58 -20.03 -5.66
N GLU A 186 12.02 -21.27 -5.70
CA GLU A 186 12.70 -21.85 -6.85
C GLU A 186 11.77 -21.92 -8.07
N GLU A 187 10.52 -22.35 -7.87
CA GLU A 187 9.48 -22.35 -8.92
C GLU A 187 9.17 -20.93 -9.41
N GLN A 188 8.96 -19.99 -8.48
CA GLN A 188 8.72 -18.59 -8.84
C GLN A 188 9.91 -17.99 -9.59
N LYS A 189 11.14 -18.31 -9.19
CA LYS A 189 12.34 -17.84 -9.89
C LYS A 189 12.33 -18.27 -11.35
N LEU A 190 11.89 -19.47 -11.69
CA LEU A 190 11.79 -19.93 -13.07
C LEU A 190 10.78 -19.11 -13.88
N ILE A 191 9.64 -18.76 -13.27
CA ILE A 191 8.58 -17.95 -13.90
C ILE A 191 9.06 -16.52 -14.17
N PHE A 192 9.80 -15.94 -13.22
CA PHE A 192 10.30 -14.56 -13.32
C PHE A 192 11.70 -14.44 -13.93
N SER A 193 12.35 -15.56 -14.30
CA SER A 193 13.63 -15.52 -15.00
C SER A 193 13.38 -15.02 -16.43
N PRO A 194 14.15 -14.03 -16.90
CA PRO A 194 14.06 -13.62 -18.30
C PRO A 194 14.48 -14.80 -19.19
N PRO A 195 13.88 -14.97 -20.38
CA PRO A 195 14.31 -16.01 -21.32
C PRO A 195 15.80 -15.81 -21.65
N ASP A 196 16.57 -16.88 -21.50
CA ASP A 196 18.03 -16.93 -21.48
C ASP A 196 18.70 -15.97 -22.48
N GLY A 197 19.43 -14.97 -21.94
CA GLY A 197 20.28 -14.07 -22.72
C GLY A 197 20.63 -12.72 -22.06
N THR A 198 19.81 -12.21 -21.13
CA THR A 198 20.02 -10.86 -20.55
C THR A 198 20.50 -10.85 -19.10
N ALA A 199 20.49 -12.00 -18.42
CA ALA A 199 20.92 -12.10 -17.02
C ALA A 199 22.42 -11.81 -16.83
N ASP A 200 23.26 -12.32 -17.75
CA ASP A 200 24.70 -12.04 -17.74
C ASP A 200 25.00 -10.57 -18.05
N GLU A 201 24.29 -9.94 -18.99
CA GLU A 201 24.48 -8.52 -19.31
C GLU A 201 24.12 -7.60 -18.12
N LEU A 202 23.08 -7.94 -17.35
CA LEU A 202 22.67 -7.17 -16.17
C LEU A 202 23.61 -7.38 -14.97
N GLN A 203 24.20 -8.56 -14.82
CA GLN A 203 25.24 -8.82 -13.81
C GLN A 203 26.57 -8.14 -14.16
N ILE A 204 26.98 -8.17 -15.44
CA ILE A 204 28.19 -7.50 -15.94
C ILE A 204 28.04 -5.97 -15.85
N ALA A 205 26.87 -5.42 -16.17
CA ALA A 205 26.60 -3.99 -16.05
C ALA A 205 26.62 -3.50 -14.58
N ARG A 206 26.17 -4.33 -13.63
CA ARG A 206 26.24 -4.00 -12.19
C ARG A 206 27.66 -4.10 -11.62
N ALA A 207 28.47 -5.04 -12.08
CA ALA A 207 29.86 -5.18 -11.66
C ALA A 207 30.79 -4.10 -12.26
N SER A 208 30.42 -3.54 -13.42
CA SER A 208 31.21 -2.49 -14.09
C SER A 208 30.91 -1.07 -13.60
N ALA A 209 29.91 -0.89 -12.71
CA ALA A 209 29.46 0.40 -12.19
C ALA A 209 29.89 0.66 -10.72
N THR A 210 30.75 -0.19 -10.17
CA THR A 210 31.46 -0.01 -8.88
C THR A 210 32.95 0.14 -9.13
#